data_AF-A0AAV2ZNG9-F1
#
_entry.id   AF-A0AAV2ZNG9-F1
#
_cell.length_a   1.000
_cell.length_b   1.000
_cell.length_c   1.000
_cell.angle_alpha   90.00
_cell.angle_beta   90.00
_cell.angle_gamma   90.00
#
_symmetry.space_group_name_H-M   'P 1'
#
loop_
_entity.id
_entity.type
_entity.pdbx_description
1 polymer ?
#
loop_
_entity_poly.entity_id
_entity_poly.type
_entity_poly.pdbx_seq_one_letter_code
_entity_poly.pdbx_strand_id
1 'polypeptide(L)'
;MYQSNAILRHLGRNHDAYGKNPIEASRIDMVNDGVEDLRLKYVRMIYQNYENGKDDYIKALPAELCHFERILANNNEGKGFTVGDQISFADYNLVDLLRNHLVLAPDCLSGFPLLSAYVSRISSRPKLEAFLSSDAHKNRPINGNGKQ
;
A
#
# COMPACT_ATOMS: atom_id res chain seq x y z
N MET A 1 10.81 -19.72 0.37
CA MET A 1 10.43 -18.94 1.58
C MET A 1 8.92 -18.92 1.68
N TYR A 2 8.36 -18.87 2.89
CA TYR A 2 6.93 -18.65 3.14
C TYR A 2 6.74 -17.27 3.78
N GLN A 3 5.49 -16.83 3.97
CA GLN A 3 5.08 -15.52 4.51
C GLN A 3 5.38 -14.35 3.56
N SER A 4 4.33 -13.67 3.08
CA SER A 4 4.41 -12.54 2.15
C SER A 4 5.35 -11.44 2.67
N ASN A 5 5.16 -11.02 3.92
CA ASN A 5 5.97 -9.98 4.54
C ASN A 5 7.42 -10.41 4.82
N ALA A 6 7.69 -11.72 5.01
CA ALA A 6 9.07 -12.20 5.11
C ALA A 6 9.78 -12.17 3.74
N ILE A 7 9.06 -12.46 2.66
CA ILE A 7 9.56 -12.33 1.28
C ILE A 7 9.85 -10.86 0.94
N LEU A 8 8.93 -9.94 1.26
CA LEU A 8 9.13 -8.50 1.06
C LEU A 8 10.39 -8.00 1.79
N ARG A 9 10.54 -8.35 3.08
CA ARG A 9 11.71 -8.00 3.89
C ARG A 9 13.00 -8.59 3.35
N HIS A 10 12.96 -9.83 2.86
CA HIS A 10 14.12 -10.46 2.23
C HIS A 10 14.54 -9.73 0.95
N LEU A 11 13.60 -9.38 0.07
CA LEU A 11 13.90 -8.59 -1.12
C LEU A 11 14.42 -7.20 -0.75
N GLY A 12 13.79 -6.53 0.22
CA GLY A 12 14.23 -5.23 0.72
C GLY A 12 15.68 -5.23 1.17
N ARG A 13 16.10 -6.26 1.93
CA ARG A 13 17.49 -6.40 2.42
C ARG A 13 18.51 -6.70 1.32
N ASN A 14 18.13 -7.38 0.26
CA ASN A 14 19.04 -7.79 -0.81
C ASN A 14 19.10 -6.82 -2.00
N HIS A 15 18.25 -5.78 -2.02
CA HIS A 15 18.10 -4.86 -3.14
C HIS A 15 18.02 -3.39 -2.70
N ASP A 16 18.69 -3.03 -1.61
CA ASP A 16 18.80 -1.65 -1.10
C ASP A 16 17.45 -0.94 -0.92
N ALA A 17 16.42 -1.68 -0.49
CA ALA A 17 15.06 -1.19 -0.32
C ALA A 17 14.56 -1.39 1.12
N TYR A 18 15.45 -1.22 2.11
CA TYR A 18 15.17 -1.35 3.54
C TYR A 18 15.80 -0.21 4.37
N GLY A 19 15.92 0.98 3.78
CA GLY A 19 16.49 2.15 4.44
C GLY A 19 18.00 2.09 4.59
N LYS A 20 18.61 3.24 4.90
CA LYS A 20 20.08 3.42 4.95
C LYS A 20 20.69 3.08 6.31
N ASN A 21 19.87 2.99 7.35
CA ASN A 21 20.30 2.82 8.73
C ASN A 21 19.20 2.15 9.56
N PRO A 22 19.51 1.66 10.78
CA PRO A 22 18.54 0.98 11.63
C PRO A 22 17.30 1.82 12.00
N ILE A 23 17.41 3.16 12.02
CA ILE A 23 16.28 4.04 12.33
C ILE A 23 15.30 4.06 11.14
N GLU A 24 15.79 4.19 9.91
CA GLU A 24 14.94 4.09 8.73
C GLU A 24 14.36 2.69 8.59
N ALA A 25 15.14 1.63 8.81
CA ALA A 25 14.66 0.26 8.75
C ALA A 25 13.50 0.02 9.73
N SER A 26 13.61 0.48 10.98
CA SER A 26 12.52 0.33 11.96
C SER A 26 11.28 1.15 11.61
N ARG A 27 11.44 2.33 11.01
CA ARG A 27 10.30 3.11 10.48
C ARG A 27 9.63 2.44 9.29
N ILE A 28 10.41 1.83 8.39
CA ILE A 28 9.89 1.06 7.25
C ILE A 28 9.09 -0.15 7.75
N ASP A 29 9.60 -0.85 8.77
CA ASP A 29 8.87 -1.93 9.41
C ASP A 29 7.54 -1.46 10.02
N MET A 30 7.55 -0.35 10.75
CA MET A 30 6.35 0.26 11.30
C MET A 30 5.31 0.61 10.21
N VAL A 31 5.75 1.16 9.07
CA VAL A 31 4.86 1.43 7.93
C VAL A 31 4.27 0.13 7.39
N ASN A 32 5.11 -0.88 7.14
CA ASN A 32 4.66 -2.14 6.55
C ASN A 32 3.70 -2.91 7.45
N ASP A 33 3.93 -2.90 8.76
CA ASP A 33 3.04 -3.60 9.70
C ASP A 33 1.69 -2.87 9.81
N GLY A 34 1.66 -1.53 9.73
CA GLY A 34 0.41 -0.78 9.57
C GLY A 34 -0.33 -1.07 8.26
N VAL A 35 0.40 -1.27 7.15
CA VAL A 35 -0.17 -1.75 5.88
C VAL A 35 -0.80 -3.13 6.05
N GLU A 36 -0.12 -4.05 6.75
CA GLU A 36 -0.62 -5.39 7.00
C GLU A 36 -1.89 -5.38 7.87
N ASP A 37 -1.95 -4.56 8.91
CA ASP A 37 -3.14 -4.43 9.76
C ASP A 37 -4.37 -4.00 8.94
N LEU A 38 -4.22 -3.01 8.06
CA LEU A 38 -5.31 -2.59 7.17
C LEU A 38 -5.63 -3.66 6.12
N ARG A 39 -4.62 -4.36 5.59
CA ARG A 39 -4.79 -5.49 4.66
C ARG A 39 -5.60 -6.62 5.29
N LEU A 40 -5.36 -6.95 6.56
CA LEU A 40 -6.13 -7.96 7.28
C LEU A 40 -7.60 -7.55 7.46
N LYS A 41 -7.87 -6.27 7.72
CA LYS A 41 -9.25 -5.75 7.76
C LYS A 41 -9.91 -5.84 6.38
N TYR A 42 -9.20 -5.45 5.31
CA TYR A 42 -9.67 -5.57 3.92
C TYR A 42 -10.01 -7.03 3.57
N VAL A 43 -9.08 -7.95 3.78
CA VAL A 43 -9.27 -9.38 3.48
C VAL A 43 -10.43 -9.97 4.29
N ARG A 44 -10.56 -9.62 5.56
CA ARG A 44 -11.70 -10.06 6.38
C ARG A 44 -13.02 -9.59 5.78
N MET A 45 -13.11 -8.30 5.43
CA MET A 45 -14.31 -7.76 4.79
C MET A 45 -14.60 -8.49 3.47
N ILE A 46 -13.61 -8.62 2.57
CA ILE A 46 -13.75 -9.24 1.25
C ILE A 46 -14.24 -10.69 1.31
N TYR A 47 -13.64 -11.50 2.19
CA TYR A 47 -13.88 -12.94 2.19
C TYR A 47 -14.96 -13.39 3.16
N GLN A 48 -15.30 -12.58 4.17
CA GLN A 48 -16.20 -13.01 5.25
C GLN A 48 -17.44 -12.14 5.40
N ASN A 49 -17.43 -10.86 4.98
CA ASN A 49 -18.53 -9.95 5.27
C ASN A 49 -18.75 -8.87 4.19
N TYR A 50 -18.54 -9.18 2.91
CA TYR A 50 -18.59 -8.16 1.85
C TYR A 50 -19.97 -7.51 1.73
N GLU A 51 -21.04 -8.30 1.63
CA GLU A 51 -22.39 -7.78 1.35
C GLU A 51 -22.93 -6.88 2.48
N ASN A 52 -22.59 -7.19 3.74
CA ASN A 52 -23.14 -6.47 4.89
C ASN A 52 -22.14 -5.50 5.54
N GLY A 53 -20.84 -5.70 5.33
CA GLY A 53 -19.79 -4.97 6.02
C GLY A 53 -19.03 -3.96 5.17
N LYS A 54 -19.24 -3.94 3.84
CA LYS A 54 -18.50 -3.04 2.93
C LYS A 54 -18.75 -1.56 3.25
N ASP A 55 -19.99 -1.16 3.49
CA ASP A 55 -20.33 0.26 3.72
C ASP A 55 -19.71 0.78 5.02
N ASP A 56 -19.81 0.02 6.11
CA ASP A 56 -19.17 0.38 7.39
C ASP A 56 -17.64 0.40 7.27
N TYR A 57 -17.08 -0.54 6.51
CA TYR A 57 -15.64 -0.57 6.22
C TYR A 57 -15.20 0.71 5.49
N ILE A 58 -15.90 1.09 4.40
CA ILE A 58 -15.60 2.30 3.63
C ILE A 58 -15.77 3.56 4.49
N LYS A 59 -16.78 3.59 5.38
CA LYS A 59 -17.00 4.70 6.31
C LYS A 59 -15.86 4.86 7.32
N ALA A 60 -15.26 3.76 7.76
CA ALA A 60 -14.11 3.76 8.68
C ALA A 60 -12.77 4.01 7.98
N LEU A 61 -12.66 3.71 6.68
CA LEU A 61 -11.43 3.75 5.91
C LEU A 61 -10.64 5.08 6.02
N PRO A 62 -11.26 6.29 6.00
CA PRO A 62 -10.52 7.54 6.16
C PRO A 62 -9.69 7.62 7.46
N ALA A 63 -10.18 7.04 8.56
CA ALA A 63 -9.46 7.03 9.83
C ALA A 63 -8.17 6.18 9.74
N GLU A 64 -8.19 5.11 8.95
CA GLU A 64 -7.01 4.28 8.70
C GLU A 64 -6.04 4.98 7.75
N LEU A 65 -6.55 5.55 6.66
CA LEU A 65 -5.74 6.23 5.64
C LEU A 65 -5.03 7.48 6.16
N CYS A 66 -5.61 8.20 7.13
CA CYS A 66 -5.00 9.41 7.68
C CYS A 66 -3.62 9.16 8.31
N HIS A 67 -3.35 7.93 8.77
CA HIS A 67 -2.05 7.57 9.32
C HIS A 67 -0.96 7.60 8.26
N PHE A 68 -1.23 7.07 7.07
CA PHE A 68 -0.27 7.09 5.95
C PHE A 68 -0.12 8.47 5.33
N GLU A 69 -1.19 9.25 5.25
CA GLU A 69 -1.13 10.67 4.84
C GLU A 69 -0.18 11.46 5.76
N ARG A 70 -0.31 11.26 7.08
CA ARG A 70 0.57 11.92 8.07
C ARG A 70 2.02 11.43 7.99
N ILE A 71 2.24 10.14 7.70
CA ILE A 71 3.59 9.60 7.47
C ILE A 71 4.25 10.33 6.28
N LEU A 72 3.53 10.48 5.16
CA LEU A 72 4.02 11.23 4.01
C LEU A 72 4.26 12.70 4.35
N ALA A 73 3.31 13.37 5.02
CA ALA A 73 3.46 14.76 5.41
C ALA A 73 4.72 15.01 6.25
N ASN A 74 5.04 14.08 7.16
CA ASN A 74 6.21 14.14 8.03
C ASN A 74 7.53 13.72 7.35
N ASN A 75 7.48 13.24 6.11
CA ASN A 75 8.66 12.85 5.34
C ASN A 75 8.76 13.65 4.04
N ASN A 76 9.57 14.72 4.05
CA ASN A 76 9.79 15.61 2.90
C ASN A 76 8.46 16.15 2.30
N GLU A 77 7.50 16.50 3.16
CA GLU A 77 6.18 17.04 2.77
C GLU A 77 5.44 16.16 1.73
N GLY A 78 5.64 14.84 1.77
CA GLY A 78 5.03 13.87 0.86
C GLY A 78 5.62 13.82 -0.56
N LYS A 79 6.69 14.58 -0.82
CA LYS A 79 7.37 14.64 -2.14
C LYS A 79 8.27 13.42 -2.40
N GLY A 80 8.58 12.62 -1.38
CA GLY A 80 9.49 11.47 -1.45
C GLY A 80 8.83 10.10 -1.36
N PHE A 81 9.26 9.29 -0.40
CA PHE A 81 8.70 7.97 -0.10
C PHE A 81 8.05 7.98 1.28
N THR A 82 7.59 6.84 1.78
CA THR A 82 7.07 6.72 3.14
C THR A 82 8.14 6.97 4.20
N VAL A 83 9.40 6.59 3.95
CA VAL A 83 10.54 6.81 4.85
C VAL A 83 11.76 7.21 4.04
N GLY A 84 12.46 8.27 4.49
CA GLY A 84 13.72 8.69 3.88
C GLY A 84 13.56 9.18 2.44
N ASP A 85 14.64 9.06 1.67
CA ASP A 85 14.77 9.54 0.29
C ASP A 85 14.92 8.40 -0.74
N GLN A 86 14.80 7.15 -0.31
CA GLN A 86 14.88 5.96 -1.16
C GLN A 86 13.62 5.11 -1.05
N ILE A 87 13.25 4.46 -2.15
CA ILE A 87 12.11 3.54 -2.16
C ILE A 87 12.41 2.30 -1.32
N SER A 88 11.42 1.83 -0.59
CA SER A 88 11.50 0.65 0.26
C SER A 88 10.48 -0.43 -0.13
N PHE A 89 10.61 -1.63 0.44
CA PHE A 89 9.59 -2.68 0.27
C PHE A 89 8.20 -2.26 0.79
N ALA A 90 8.15 -1.39 1.82
CA ALA A 90 6.90 -0.89 2.38
C ALA A 90 6.15 0.02 1.40
N ASP A 91 6.89 0.78 0.57
CA ASP A 91 6.27 1.63 -0.45
C ASP A 91 5.49 0.82 -1.48
N TYR A 92 6.05 -0.31 -1.94
CA TYR A 92 5.36 -1.21 -2.86
C TYR A 92 4.13 -1.86 -2.22
N ASN A 93 4.25 -2.29 -0.95
CA ASN A 93 3.13 -2.89 -0.22
C ASN A 93 1.98 -1.89 0.01
N LEU A 94 2.31 -0.64 0.34
CA LEU A 94 1.33 0.44 0.51
C LEU A 94 0.67 0.79 -0.82
N VAL A 95 1.41 0.92 -1.93
CA VAL A 95 0.82 1.24 -3.24
C VAL A 95 -0.13 0.14 -3.71
N ASP A 96 0.23 -1.13 -3.53
CA ASP A 96 -0.71 -2.24 -3.80
C ASP A 96 -1.99 -2.10 -2.97
N LEU A 97 -1.86 -1.87 -1.66
CA LEU A 97 -3.00 -1.71 -0.78
C LEU A 97 -3.90 -0.54 -1.22
N LEU A 98 -3.33 0.63 -1.49
CA LEU A 98 -4.09 1.83 -1.89
C LEU A 98 -4.76 1.65 -3.25
N ARG A 99 -4.09 1.00 -4.22
CA ARG A 99 -4.71 0.69 -5.52
C ARG A 99 -5.90 -0.25 -5.38
N ASN A 100 -5.83 -1.26 -4.51
CA ASN A 100 -6.97 -2.13 -4.23
C ASN A 100 -8.12 -1.36 -3.56
N HIS A 101 -7.82 -0.40 -2.68
CA HIS A 101 -8.84 0.46 -2.08
C HIS A 101 -9.47 1.43 -3.08
N LEU A 102 -8.72 1.92 -4.07
CA LEU A 102 -9.27 2.71 -5.18
C LEU A 102 -10.22 1.89 -6.06
N VAL A 103 -10.01 0.57 -6.19
CA VAL A 103 -10.98 -0.32 -6.86
C VAL A 103 -12.23 -0.52 -5.98
N LEU A 104 -12.05 -0.70 -4.67
CA LEU A 104 -13.15 -0.88 -3.72
C LEU A 104 -14.05 0.37 -3.59
N ALA A 105 -13.41 1.54 -3.50
CA ALA A 105 -14.01 2.86 -3.25
C ALA A 105 -13.22 3.94 -4.03
N PRO A 106 -13.63 4.29 -5.26
CA PRO A 106 -12.86 5.15 -6.17
C PRO A 106 -12.46 6.52 -5.60
N ASP A 107 -13.30 7.11 -4.76
CA ASP A 107 -13.06 8.43 -4.19
C ASP A 107 -12.36 8.40 -2.82
N CYS A 108 -11.89 7.24 -2.35
CA CYS A 108 -11.34 7.09 -0.98
C CYS A 108 -10.10 7.95 -0.70
N LEU A 109 -9.39 8.41 -1.74
CA LEU A 109 -8.22 9.29 -1.61
C LEU A 109 -8.53 10.78 -1.84
N SER A 110 -9.79 11.16 -2.09
CA SER A 110 -10.16 12.56 -2.35
C SER A 110 -9.79 13.53 -1.22
N GLY A 111 -9.85 13.06 0.04
CA GLY A 111 -9.43 13.82 1.22
C GLY A 111 -7.94 13.70 1.58
N PHE A 112 -7.15 12.99 0.77
CA PHE A 112 -5.75 12.64 1.06
C PHE A 112 -4.84 12.99 -0.13
N PRO A 113 -4.55 14.29 -0.33
CA PRO A 113 -3.81 14.77 -1.50
C PRO A 113 -2.39 14.19 -1.59
N LEU A 114 -1.70 13.97 -0.47
CA LEU A 114 -0.34 13.41 -0.50
C LEU A 114 -0.38 11.93 -0.91
N LEU A 115 -1.31 11.13 -0.37
CA LEU A 115 -1.49 9.75 -0.78
C LEU A 115 -1.89 9.63 -2.25
N SER A 116 -2.80 10.48 -2.74
CA SER A 116 -3.21 10.50 -4.14
C SER A 116 -2.02 10.79 -5.08
N ALA A 117 -1.24 11.84 -4.77
CA ALA A 117 -0.03 12.17 -5.52
C ALA A 117 1.06 11.09 -5.40
N TYR A 118 1.20 10.47 -4.23
CA TYR A 118 2.14 9.38 -3.97
C TYR A 118 1.80 8.14 -4.81
N VAL A 119 0.56 7.66 -4.80
CA VAL A 119 0.13 6.50 -5.60
C VAL A 119 0.40 6.74 -7.08
N SER A 120 0.06 7.93 -7.58
CA SER A 120 0.33 8.33 -8.97
C SER A 120 1.83 8.29 -9.26
N ARG A 121 2.65 8.97 -8.46
CA ARG A 121 4.11 9.06 -8.64
C ARG A 121 4.78 7.70 -8.64
N ILE A 122 4.46 6.83 -7.67
CA ILE A 122 5.10 5.52 -7.58
C ILE A 122 4.63 4.61 -8.72
N SER A 123 3.33 4.61 -9.04
CA SER A 123 2.76 3.78 -10.12
C SER A 123 3.31 4.14 -11.50
N SER A 124 3.62 5.43 -11.75
CA SER A 124 4.20 5.93 -13.00
C SER A 124 5.71 5.69 -13.14
N ARG A 125 6.35 4.96 -12.22
CA ARG A 125 7.76 4.57 -12.41
C ARG A 125 7.84 3.61 -13.60
N PRO A 126 8.71 3.83 -14.61
CA PRO A 126 8.59 3.17 -15.91
C PRO A 126 8.48 1.64 -15.87
N LYS A 127 9.31 0.96 -15.04
CA LYS A 127 9.26 -0.50 -14.91
C LYS A 127 8.01 -0.99 -14.16
N LEU A 128 7.52 -0.23 -13.19
CA LEU A 128 6.29 -0.57 -12.47
C LEU A 128 5.07 -0.31 -13.35
N GLU A 129 5.01 0.83 -14.02
CA GLU A 129 3.94 1.16 -14.97
C GLU A 129 3.81 0.11 -16.08
N ALA A 130 4.94 -0.32 -16.67
CA ALA A 130 4.97 -1.39 -17.66
C ALA A 130 4.44 -2.72 -17.08
N PHE A 131 4.80 -3.07 -15.84
CA PHE A 131 4.27 -4.27 -15.17
C PHE A 131 2.76 -4.15 -14.91
N LEU A 132 2.31 -3.03 -14.35
CA LEU A 132 0.90 -2.78 -14.05
C LEU A 132 0.03 -2.77 -15.33
N SER A 133 0.59 -2.37 -16.46
CA SER A 133 -0.10 -2.36 -17.76
C SER A 133 -0.03 -3.70 -18.51
N SER A 134 0.78 -4.65 -18.03
CA SER A 134 0.99 -5.95 -18.67
C SER A 134 -0.21 -6.88 -18.47
N ASP A 135 -0.40 -7.80 -19.42
CA ASP A 135 -1.46 -8.81 -19.33
C ASP A 135 -1.26 -9.76 -18.14
N ALA A 136 -0.01 -9.99 -17.74
CA ALA A 136 0.32 -10.80 -16.56
C ALA A 136 -0.26 -10.20 -15.26
N HIS A 137 -0.39 -8.87 -15.17
CA HIS A 137 -1.04 -8.20 -14.06
C HIS A 137 -2.55 -8.07 -14.28
N LYS A 138 -2.97 -7.50 -15.41
CA LYS A 138 -4.39 -7.19 -15.68
C LYS A 138 -5.29 -8.43 -15.72
N ASN A 139 -4.78 -9.59 -16.15
CA ASN A 139 -5.58 -10.82 -16.25
C ASN A 139 -5.68 -11.58 -14.92
N ARG A 140 -5.08 -11.06 -13.83
CA ARG A 140 -5.22 -11.66 -12.50
C ARG A 140 -6.26 -10.88 -11.70
N PRO A 141 -7.28 -11.55 -11.14
CA PRO A 141 -8.20 -10.89 -10.22
C PRO A 141 -7.46 -10.46 -8.95
N ILE A 142 -7.90 -9.37 -8.31
CA ILE A 142 -7.33 -8.91 -7.03
C ILE A 142 -7.52 -9.98 -5.94
N ASN A 143 -8.72 -10.56 -5.88
CA ASN A 143 -9.10 -11.57 -4.89
C ASN A 143 -9.61 -12.85 -5.58
N GLY A 144 -9.52 -13.99 -4.89
CA GLY A 144 -9.92 -15.29 -5.43
C GLY A 144 -11.42 -15.56 -5.47
N ASN A 145 -12.25 -14.70 -4.88
CA ASN A 145 -13.70 -14.88 -4.79
C ASN A 145 -14.50 -13.96 -5.73
N GLY A 146 -13.85 -13.25 -6.65
CA GLY A 146 -14.48 -12.34 -7.61
C GLY A 146 -14.95 -11.00 -7.03
N LYS A 147 -14.71 -10.74 -5.74
CA LYS A 147 -15.04 -9.47 -5.07
C LYS A 147 -13.81 -8.57 -5.03
N GLN A 148 -14.02 -7.26 -5.11
CA GLN A 148 -12.94 -6.28 -5.10
C GLN A 148 -13.37 -4.97 -4.45
#